data_AF-M1EGL4-F1
#
_entry.id   AF-M1EGL4-F1
#
_cell.length_a   1.000
_cell.length_b   1.000
_cell.length_c   1.000
_cell.angle_alpha   90.00
_cell.angle_beta   90.00
_cell.angle_gamma   90.00
#
_symmetry.space_group_name_H-M   'P 1'
#
loop_
_entity.id
_entity.type
_entity.pdbx_description
1 polymer ?
#
loop_
_entity_poly.entity_id
_entity_poly.type
_entity_poly.pdbx_seq_one_letter_code
_entity_poly.pdbx_strand_id
1 'polypeptide(L)'
;KIMHDAIGFRSTLTGKNFTMEWYELFQLGNCTFPHLRPEMNAPFWCNQGAACFFEGIDDIHWKENGTLVLVATISGNTFNEMAKWVKQDNETGIYYETWTVQASPERGAETWFESYDCSKFVLRTYKKLAELGAEFKKIETNYTRIFLYSGEPTYLGNETSVFGPTGNKTLALAIKKFYYPFKPHSSTKEFLFSILQIFDAVIVHREFYLFYNFEYWLLPMKFPFIKITYEEIPLPNRNKTHS
;
A
#
# COMPACT_ATOMS: atom_id res chain seq x y z
N LYS A 1 -7.97 13.15 1.62
CA LYS A 1 -6.63 13.60 1.20
C LYS A 1 -5.87 12.35 0.79
N ILE A 2 -5.13 12.39 -0.31
CA ILE A 2 -4.20 11.32 -0.71
C ILE A 2 -2.82 11.95 -0.74
N MET A 3 -1.96 11.52 0.17
CA MET A 3 -0.63 12.05 0.40
C MET A 3 0.40 10.96 0.12
N HIS A 4 1.55 11.34 -0.42
CA HIS A 4 2.73 10.47 -0.52
C HIS A 4 3.65 10.73 0.67
N ASP A 5 4.20 9.66 1.24
CA ASP A 5 5.00 9.71 2.47
C ASP A 5 6.47 9.34 2.18
N ALA A 6 7.40 10.15 2.69
CA ALA A 6 8.84 9.95 2.56
C ALA A 6 9.57 10.41 3.84
N ILE A 7 10.85 10.03 3.97
CA ILE A 7 11.72 10.43 5.08
C ILE A 7 12.90 11.24 4.55
N GLY A 8 13.06 12.46 5.06
CA GLY A 8 14.23 13.29 4.80
C GLY A 8 15.33 13.08 5.86
N PHE A 9 16.58 13.00 5.42
CA PHE A 9 17.76 12.98 6.28
C PHE A 9 18.67 14.15 5.97
N ARG A 10 19.27 14.78 7.00
CA ARG A 10 20.28 15.83 6.83
C ARG A 10 21.45 15.58 7.77
N SER A 11 22.67 15.59 7.25
CA SER A 11 23.89 15.40 8.02
C SER A 11 24.55 16.75 8.30
N THR A 12 24.85 17.02 9.57
CA THR A 12 25.58 18.24 9.97
C THR A 12 27.05 18.20 9.58
N LEU A 13 27.65 17.00 9.51
CA LEU A 13 29.06 16.82 9.14
C LEU A 13 29.30 17.01 7.64
N THR A 14 28.41 16.45 6.81
CA THR A 14 28.56 16.54 5.35
C THR A 14 27.86 17.76 4.75
N GLY A 15 26.93 18.38 5.49
CA GLY A 15 26.05 19.43 5.00
C GLY A 15 24.97 18.95 4.03
N LYS A 16 25.05 17.71 3.53
CA LYS A 16 24.14 17.12 2.56
C LYS A 16 22.84 16.65 3.20
N ASN A 17 21.81 16.59 2.38
CA ASN A 17 20.52 15.98 2.72
C ASN A 17 20.11 14.94 1.67
N PHE A 18 19.20 14.07 2.06
CA PHE A 18 18.76 12.94 1.27
C PHE A 18 17.28 12.71 1.49
N THR A 19 16.61 12.20 0.46
CA THR A 19 15.23 11.72 0.54
C THR A 19 15.23 10.20 0.42
N MET A 20 14.46 9.56 1.28
CA MET A 20 14.20 8.13 1.24
C MET A 20 12.71 7.88 1.18
N GLU A 21 12.28 7.10 0.20
CA GLU A 21 10.88 6.75 -0.03
C GLU A 21 10.77 5.30 -0.48
N TRP A 22 9.55 4.77 -0.49
CA TRP A 22 9.26 3.44 -1.00
C TRP A 22 7.96 3.51 -1.79
N TYR A 23 8.00 3.18 -3.07
CA TYR A 23 6.84 3.33 -3.95
C TYR A 23 6.89 2.32 -5.10
N GLU A 24 5.85 2.35 -5.92
CA GLU A 24 5.62 1.44 -7.03
C GLU A 24 6.66 1.61 -8.15
N LEU A 25 7.27 0.52 -8.59
CA LEU A 25 8.16 0.56 -9.77
C LEU A 25 7.40 0.92 -11.06
N PHE A 26 6.12 0.56 -11.12
CA PHE A 26 5.28 0.73 -12.29
C PHE A 26 4.02 1.56 -12.02
N GLN A 27 4.04 2.45 -11.03
CA GLN A 27 2.89 3.27 -10.61
C GLN A 27 1.73 2.49 -9.95
N LEU A 28 0.92 3.22 -9.18
CA LEU A 28 -0.18 2.68 -8.34
C LEU A 28 -1.17 1.78 -9.09
N GLY A 29 -1.58 2.18 -10.30
CA GLY A 29 -2.57 1.42 -11.08
C GLY A 29 -2.11 -0.03 -11.37
N ASN A 30 -0.84 -0.21 -11.70
CA ASN A 30 -0.24 -1.52 -11.98
C ASN A 30 -0.03 -2.37 -10.71
N CYS A 31 0.02 -1.73 -9.54
CA CYS A 31 0.06 -2.42 -8.25
C CYS A 31 -1.33 -2.76 -7.72
N THR A 32 -2.37 -2.04 -8.15
CA THR A 32 -3.75 -2.23 -7.67
C THR A 32 -4.54 -3.23 -8.52
N PHE A 33 -4.34 -3.22 -9.83
CA PHE A 33 -5.09 -4.05 -10.77
C PHE A 33 -4.18 -4.74 -11.79
N PRO A 34 -4.46 -6.01 -12.15
CA PRO A 34 -3.62 -6.77 -13.06
C PRO A 34 -3.88 -6.45 -14.53
N HIS A 35 -2.94 -6.86 -15.37
CA HIS A 35 -3.10 -6.89 -16.82
C HIS A 35 -3.71 -8.21 -17.28
N LEU A 36 -4.74 -8.15 -18.13
CA LEU A 36 -5.33 -9.33 -18.75
C LEU A 36 -4.74 -9.56 -20.13
N ARG A 37 -3.85 -10.55 -20.25
CA ARG A 37 -3.17 -10.91 -21.50
C ARG A 37 -3.86 -12.09 -22.18
N PRO A 38 -4.16 -12.02 -23.50
CA PRO A 38 -4.91 -13.07 -24.20
C PRO A 38 -4.19 -14.43 -24.23
N GLU A 39 -2.86 -14.44 -24.19
CA GLU A 39 -2.00 -15.62 -24.19
C GLU A 39 -1.80 -16.24 -22.79
N MET A 40 -2.32 -15.60 -21.73
CA MET A 40 -2.18 -16.07 -20.35
C MET A 40 -3.53 -16.43 -19.72
N ASN A 41 -3.54 -17.55 -19.00
CA ASN A 41 -4.72 -17.97 -18.26
C ASN A 41 -4.92 -17.13 -16.99
N ALA A 42 -3.86 -16.76 -16.29
CA ALA A 42 -3.93 -15.90 -15.12
C ALA A 42 -3.79 -14.40 -15.46
N PRO A 43 -4.42 -13.50 -14.67
CA PRO A 43 -4.08 -12.08 -14.67
C PRO A 43 -2.61 -11.85 -14.30
N PHE A 44 -1.92 -10.95 -15.03
CA PHE A 44 -0.49 -10.68 -14.85
C PHE A 44 -0.29 -9.40 -14.02
N TRP A 45 0.46 -9.51 -12.92
CA TRP A 45 0.69 -8.40 -11.98
C TRP A 45 2.05 -7.76 -12.18
N CYS A 46 2.07 -6.42 -12.24
CA CYS A 46 3.27 -5.60 -12.23
C CYS A 46 3.33 -4.80 -10.91
N ASN A 47 3.17 -5.50 -9.79
CA ASN A 47 2.92 -4.90 -8.48
C ASN A 47 4.16 -4.80 -7.59
N GLN A 48 5.35 -4.69 -8.18
CA GLN A 48 6.57 -4.54 -7.40
C GLN A 48 6.71 -3.11 -6.87
N GLY A 49 7.10 -3.01 -5.59
CA GLY A 49 7.50 -1.76 -4.96
C GLY A 49 8.92 -1.89 -4.39
N ALA A 50 9.62 -0.77 -4.28
CA ALA A 50 11.00 -0.75 -3.80
C ALA A 50 11.36 0.56 -3.10
N ALA A 51 12.39 0.50 -2.27
CA ALA A 51 12.98 1.67 -1.62
C ALA A 51 13.82 2.46 -2.64
N CYS A 52 13.68 3.78 -2.62
CA CYS A 52 14.47 4.75 -3.37
C CYS A 52 15.20 5.68 -2.38
N PHE A 53 16.49 5.92 -2.60
CA PHE A 53 17.31 6.80 -1.77
C PHE A 53 18.18 7.69 -2.68
N PHE A 54 18.03 9.01 -2.56
CA PHE A 54 18.72 9.97 -3.43
C PHE A 54 19.10 11.25 -2.68
N GLU A 55 20.11 11.95 -3.22
CA GLU A 55 20.60 13.22 -2.69
C GLU A 55 19.62 14.37 -2.98
N GLY A 56 19.41 15.24 -1.99
CA GLY A 56 18.48 16.36 -2.08
C GLY A 56 17.17 16.11 -1.32
N ILE A 57 16.66 17.18 -0.70
CA ILE A 57 15.27 17.31 -0.27
C ILE A 57 14.71 18.48 -1.07
N ASP A 58 13.67 18.23 -1.88
CA ASP A 58 12.96 19.28 -2.60
C ASP A 58 11.98 19.98 -1.66
N ASP A 59 12.44 21.05 -1.01
CA ASP A 59 11.64 21.83 -0.07
C ASP A 59 10.32 22.34 -0.67
N ILE A 60 10.28 22.70 -1.95
CA ILE A 60 9.07 23.23 -2.60
C ILE A 60 8.03 22.11 -2.70
N HIS A 61 8.45 20.94 -3.21
CA HIS A 61 7.60 19.76 -3.34
C HIS A 61 6.89 19.41 -2.02
N TRP A 62 7.64 19.40 -0.91
CA TRP A 62 7.10 18.98 0.40
C TRP A 62 6.37 20.08 1.16
N LYS A 63 6.63 21.37 0.91
CA LYS A 63 6.02 22.49 1.68
C LYS A 63 4.85 23.15 1.00
N GLU A 64 4.75 23.13 -0.33
CA GLU A 64 3.72 23.89 -1.04
C GLU A 64 2.31 23.38 -0.71
N ASN A 65 2.10 22.07 -0.74
CA ASN A 65 0.83 21.40 -0.44
C ASN A 65 0.99 20.18 0.48
N GLY A 66 2.11 20.11 1.22
CA GLY A 66 2.50 18.96 2.02
C GLY A 66 2.98 19.32 3.43
N THR A 67 3.82 18.47 4.00
CA THR A 67 4.45 18.70 5.31
C THR A 67 5.94 18.38 5.23
N LEU A 68 6.79 19.30 5.71
CA LEU A 68 8.21 19.05 5.95
C LEU A 68 8.57 19.47 7.38
N VAL A 69 8.73 18.49 8.28
CA VAL A 69 8.99 18.73 9.70
C VAL A 69 10.07 17.79 10.26
N LEU A 70 10.95 18.32 11.10
CA LEU A 70 11.98 17.54 11.78
C LEU A 70 11.34 16.70 12.90
N VAL A 71 11.40 15.37 12.76
CA VAL A 71 10.75 14.43 13.70
C VAL A 71 11.72 13.83 14.74
N ALA A 72 13.01 13.71 14.42
CA ALA A 72 14.03 13.14 15.31
C ALA A 72 15.44 13.59 14.90
N THR A 73 16.40 13.44 15.80
CA THR A 73 17.84 13.54 15.51
C THR A 73 18.51 12.23 15.91
N ILE A 74 19.27 11.62 14.99
CA ILE A 74 19.91 10.32 15.21
C ILE A 74 21.43 10.40 15.02
N SER A 75 22.15 9.44 15.59
CA SER A 75 23.59 9.30 15.33
C SER A 75 23.85 8.73 13.94
N GLY A 76 25.04 8.98 13.38
CA GLY A 76 25.47 8.33 12.13
C GLY A 76 25.51 6.80 12.24
N ASN A 77 25.81 6.26 13.43
CA ASN A 77 25.77 4.82 13.68
C ASN A 77 24.35 4.26 13.57
N THR A 78 23.37 4.95 14.16
CA THR A 78 21.94 4.61 14.04
C THR A 78 21.48 4.64 12.58
N PHE A 79 21.91 5.64 11.81
CA PHE A 79 21.62 5.71 10.38
C PHE A 79 22.20 4.51 9.62
N ASN A 80 23.46 4.13 9.89
CA ASN A 80 24.11 3.00 9.21
C ASN A 80 23.41 1.66 9.50
N GLU A 81 22.98 1.43 10.74
CA GLU A 81 22.21 0.23 11.09
C GLU A 81 20.82 0.22 10.45
N MET A 82 20.15 1.39 10.40
CA MET A 82 18.90 1.54 9.67
C MET A 82 19.08 1.26 8.17
N ALA A 83 20.16 1.74 7.54
CA ALA A 83 20.44 1.49 6.13
C ALA A 83 20.64 0.00 5.81
N LYS A 84 21.30 -0.76 6.70
CA LYS A 84 21.40 -2.23 6.56
C LYS A 84 20.03 -2.89 6.63
N TRP A 85 19.17 -2.45 7.55
CA TRP A 85 17.79 -2.93 7.64
C TRP A 85 16.97 -2.59 6.40
N VAL A 86 17.07 -1.36 5.86
CA VAL A 86 16.37 -0.96 4.62
C VAL A 86 16.75 -1.87 3.46
N LYS A 87 18.04 -2.24 3.33
CA LYS A 87 18.47 -3.20 2.29
C LYS A 87 17.76 -4.55 2.45
N GLN A 88 17.65 -5.07 3.66
CA GLN A 88 16.97 -6.34 3.94
C GLN A 88 15.45 -6.25 3.70
N ASP A 89 14.82 -5.13 4.10
CA ASP A 89 13.39 -4.88 3.87
C ASP A 89 13.09 -4.81 2.37
N ASN A 90 13.97 -4.19 1.60
CA ASN A 90 13.84 -4.06 0.14
C ASN A 90 14.02 -5.40 -0.61
N GLU A 91 14.77 -6.34 -0.03
CA GLU A 91 14.99 -7.68 -0.61
C GLU A 91 13.87 -8.67 -0.26
N THR A 92 13.11 -8.42 0.81
CA THR A 92 12.08 -9.34 1.33
C THR A 92 10.65 -8.84 1.08
N GLY A 93 10.45 -7.53 1.05
CA GLY A 93 9.18 -6.84 0.87
C GLY A 93 8.96 -6.35 -0.56
N ILE A 94 8.83 -7.28 -1.50
CA ILE A 94 8.99 -6.99 -2.94
C ILE A 94 7.72 -6.55 -3.66
N TYR A 95 6.54 -6.59 -3.02
CA TYR A 95 5.27 -6.24 -3.65
C TYR A 95 4.58 -5.09 -2.91
N TYR A 96 3.88 -4.24 -3.66
CA TYR A 96 3.06 -3.15 -3.16
C TYR A 96 1.62 -3.61 -3.05
N GLU A 97 0.98 -3.31 -1.91
CA GLU A 97 -0.45 -3.55 -1.68
C GLU A 97 -1.14 -2.25 -1.30
N THR A 98 -2.20 -1.91 -2.02
CA THR A 98 -2.93 -0.64 -1.88
C THR A 98 -4.00 -0.70 -0.80
N TRP A 99 -4.68 -1.84 -0.68
CA TRP A 99 -5.90 -1.93 0.10
C TRP A 99 -5.60 -2.32 1.55
N THR A 100 -6.04 -1.49 2.49
CA THR A 100 -6.35 -1.99 3.84
C THR A 100 -7.78 -2.52 3.82
N VAL A 101 -8.02 -3.73 4.35
CA VAL A 101 -9.37 -4.33 4.38
C VAL A 101 -9.80 -4.54 5.82
N GLN A 102 -10.96 -3.99 6.19
CA GLN A 102 -11.48 -4.02 7.56
C GLN A 102 -12.94 -4.48 7.63
N ALA A 103 -13.36 -4.98 8.79
CA ALA A 103 -14.73 -5.41 9.03
C ALA A 103 -15.74 -4.25 9.03
N SER A 104 -15.35 -3.09 9.56
CA SER A 104 -16.18 -1.88 9.67
C SER A 104 -15.31 -0.64 9.89
N PRO A 105 -15.86 0.60 9.74
CA PRO A 105 -15.12 1.83 10.02
C PRO A 105 -15.02 2.16 11.52
N GLU A 106 -15.51 1.30 12.40
CA GLU A 106 -15.53 1.54 13.83
C GLU A 106 -14.15 1.35 14.45
N ARG A 107 -13.88 2.10 15.52
CA ARG A 107 -12.60 1.99 16.23
C ARG A 107 -12.48 0.60 16.86
N GLY A 108 -11.40 -0.10 16.54
CA GLY A 108 -11.14 -1.46 17.04
C GLY A 108 -11.83 -2.57 16.24
N ALA A 109 -12.42 -2.24 15.08
CA ALA A 109 -12.89 -3.24 14.13
C ALA A 109 -11.74 -4.15 13.67
N GLU A 110 -12.08 -5.40 13.38
CA GLU A 110 -11.13 -6.39 12.89
C GLU A 110 -10.54 -5.96 11.55
N THR A 111 -9.21 -6.04 11.44
CA THR A 111 -8.50 -5.84 10.18
C THR A 111 -8.21 -7.19 9.55
N TRP A 112 -8.69 -7.40 8.34
CA TRP A 112 -8.46 -8.61 7.56
C TRP A 112 -7.11 -8.56 6.85
N PHE A 113 -6.79 -7.43 6.22
CA PHE A 113 -5.55 -7.21 5.48
C PHE A 113 -5.03 -5.80 5.72
N GLU A 114 -3.72 -5.66 5.88
CA GLU A 114 -3.05 -4.36 5.94
C GLU A 114 -2.45 -4.04 4.58
N SER A 115 -2.48 -2.76 4.19
CA SER A 115 -1.75 -2.31 3.01
C SER A 115 -0.24 -2.48 3.19
N TYR A 116 0.49 -2.43 2.09
CA TYR A 116 1.95 -2.46 2.04
C TYR A 116 2.41 -1.38 1.05
N ASP A 117 2.46 -0.14 1.53
CA ASP A 117 2.62 1.09 0.75
C ASP A 117 3.72 2.01 1.34
N CYS A 118 3.87 3.21 0.76
CA CYS A 118 4.86 4.20 1.18
C CYS A 118 4.72 4.59 2.67
N SER A 119 3.48 4.78 3.15
CA SER A 119 3.21 5.12 4.54
C SER A 119 3.66 4.01 5.48
N LYS A 120 3.44 2.75 5.12
CA LYS A 120 3.86 1.57 5.89
C LYS A 120 5.37 1.45 5.95
N PHE A 121 6.08 1.75 4.86
CA PHE A 121 7.54 1.80 4.87
C PHE A 121 8.07 2.89 5.82
N VAL A 122 7.49 4.10 5.78
CA VAL A 122 7.86 5.19 6.71
C VAL A 122 7.65 4.75 8.16
N LEU A 123 6.49 4.17 8.48
CA LEU A 123 6.16 3.70 9.83
C LEU A 123 7.10 2.58 10.31
N ARG A 124 7.46 1.62 9.44
CA ARG A 124 8.44 0.57 9.76
C ARG A 124 9.83 1.14 9.99
N THR A 125 10.23 2.12 9.19
CA THR A 125 11.51 2.82 9.38
C THR A 125 11.53 3.55 10.72
N TYR A 126 10.47 4.27 11.08
CA TYR A 126 10.37 4.92 12.38
C TYR A 126 10.38 3.93 13.54
N LYS A 127 9.64 2.82 13.42
CA LYS A 127 9.69 1.73 14.40
C LYS A 127 11.12 1.20 14.55
N LYS A 128 11.82 0.98 13.43
CA LYS A 128 13.20 0.49 13.46
C LYS A 128 14.15 1.47 14.13
N LEU A 129 14.01 2.76 13.84
CA LEU A 129 14.79 3.80 14.50
C LEU A 129 14.50 3.86 16.01
N ALA A 130 13.25 3.68 16.44
CA ALA A 130 12.91 3.59 17.87
C ALA A 130 13.55 2.38 18.55
N GLU A 131 13.56 1.21 17.90
CA GLU A 131 14.27 0.01 18.38
C GLU A 131 15.77 0.25 18.54
N LEU A 132 16.36 1.07 17.64
CA LEU A 132 17.77 1.50 17.69
C LEU A 132 18.02 2.66 18.68
N GLY A 133 17.00 3.07 19.44
CA GLY A 133 17.11 4.08 20.50
C GLY A 133 16.87 5.53 20.05
N ALA A 134 16.32 5.77 18.86
CA ALA A 134 15.95 7.12 18.44
C ALA A 134 14.77 7.65 19.28
N GLU A 135 14.85 8.94 19.62
CA GLU A 135 13.78 9.64 20.33
C GLU A 135 13.05 10.59 19.36
N PHE A 136 11.75 10.36 19.21
CA PHE A 136 10.89 11.15 18.33
C PHE A 136 10.26 12.33 19.10
N LYS A 137 10.13 13.46 18.42
CA LYS A 137 9.39 14.61 18.93
C LYS A 137 7.90 14.26 19.08
N LYS A 138 7.24 14.91 20.04
CA LYS A 138 5.78 14.81 20.21
C LYS A 138 5.10 15.72 19.21
N ILE A 139 4.85 15.20 18.02
CA ILE A 139 4.12 15.87 16.95
C ILE A 139 3.05 14.91 16.42
N GLU A 140 1.94 15.49 15.97
CA GLU A 140 0.87 14.75 15.30
C GLU A 140 1.34 14.35 13.89
N THR A 141 1.19 13.08 13.54
CA THR A 141 1.56 12.54 12.23
C THR A 141 0.37 11.78 11.66
N ASN A 142 -0.16 12.28 10.54
CA ASN A 142 -1.35 11.72 9.89
C ASN A 142 -0.99 11.14 8.53
N TYR A 143 -1.59 10.01 8.22
CA TYR A 143 -1.26 9.21 7.03
C TYR A 143 -2.52 8.94 6.21
N THR A 144 -2.35 8.85 4.90
CA THR A 144 -3.43 8.43 4.02
C THR A 144 -3.64 6.93 4.16
N ARG A 145 -4.89 6.50 4.28
CA ARG A 145 -5.25 5.08 4.20
C ARG A 145 -6.45 4.90 3.29
N ILE A 146 -6.37 3.86 2.46
CA ILE A 146 -7.43 3.48 1.51
C ILE A 146 -8.04 2.18 2.02
N PHE A 147 -9.30 2.25 2.46
CA PHE A 147 -10.00 1.13 3.07
C PHE A 147 -11.01 0.50 2.13
N LEU A 148 -11.02 -0.82 2.11
CA LEU A 148 -12.18 -1.64 1.74
C LEU A 148 -12.85 -2.13 3.02
N TYR A 149 -14.19 -2.07 3.06
CA TYR A 149 -14.96 -2.66 4.15
C TYR A 149 -15.67 -3.91 3.68
N SER A 150 -15.48 -5.03 4.38
CA SER A 150 -16.06 -6.32 4.02
C SER A 150 -16.46 -7.15 5.24
N GLY A 151 -17.26 -8.19 5.03
CA GLY A 151 -17.29 -9.32 5.95
C GLY A 151 -15.98 -10.11 5.92
N GLU A 152 -16.00 -11.26 6.59
CA GLU A 152 -14.86 -12.19 6.60
C GLU A 152 -14.50 -12.61 5.16
N PRO A 153 -13.23 -12.43 4.74
CA PRO A 153 -12.79 -12.85 3.41
C PRO A 153 -12.82 -14.35 3.22
N THR A 154 -13.19 -14.78 2.01
CA THR A 154 -13.12 -16.20 1.62
C THR A 154 -11.90 -16.46 0.76
N TYR A 155 -11.05 -17.39 1.18
CA TYR A 155 -9.90 -17.84 0.39
C TYR A 155 -10.36 -18.56 -0.88
N LEU A 156 -9.83 -18.16 -2.04
CA LEU A 156 -10.17 -18.74 -3.33
C LEU A 156 -9.07 -19.63 -3.91
N GLY A 157 -7.81 -19.39 -3.52
CA GLY A 157 -6.65 -20.12 -4.01
C GLY A 157 -5.56 -19.24 -4.60
N ASN A 158 -4.41 -19.85 -4.87
CA ASN A 158 -3.31 -19.24 -5.61
C ASN A 158 -3.56 -19.27 -7.14
N GLU A 159 -2.67 -18.64 -7.90
CA GLU A 159 -2.77 -18.53 -9.36
C GLU A 159 -2.98 -19.88 -10.08
N THR A 160 -2.19 -20.90 -9.76
CA THR A 160 -2.25 -22.19 -10.45
C THR A 160 -3.50 -22.98 -10.06
N SER A 161 -3.97 -22.87 -8.83
CA SER A 161 -5.19 -23.51 -8.36
C SER A 161 -6.47 -22.91 -8.96
N VAL A 162 -6.47 -21.60 -9.25
CA VAL A 162 -7.64 -20.91 -9.82
C VAL A 162 -7.63 -20.95 -11.35
N PHE A 163 -6.50 -20.64 -11.99
CA PHE A 163 -6.39 -20.44 -13.45
C PHE A 163 -5.71 -21.60 -14.19
N GLY A 164 -5.20 -22.60 -13.46
CA GLY A 164 -4.56 -23.77 -14.04
C GLY A 164 -5.53 -24.77 -14.69
N PRO A 165 -5.02 -25.87 -15.28
CA PRO A 165 -5.83 -26.85 -15.99
C PRO A 165 -6.93 -27.51 -15.14
N THR A 166 -6.66 -27.69 -13.84
CA THR A 166 -7.59 -28.27 -12.86
C THR A 166 -8.38 -27.21 -12.09
N GLY A 167 -8.21 -25.93 -12.40
CA GLY A 167 -8.86 -24.83 -11.72
C GLY A 167 -10.32 -24.65 -12.11
N ASN A 168 -11.07 -23.92 -11.28
CA ASN A 168 -12.47 -23.64 -11.53
C ASN A 168 -12.63 -22.58 -12.63
N LYS A 169 -12.98 -23.01 -13.85
CA LYS A 169 -13.14 -22.14 -15.02
C LYS A 169 -14.17 -21.03 -14.82
N THR A 170 -15.25 -21.30 -14.09
CA THR A 170 -16.30 -20.30 -13.82
C THR A 170 -15.77 -19.20 -12.90
N LEU A 171 -15.05 -19.58 -11.84
CA LEU A 171 -14.41 -18.65 -10.92
C LEU A 171 -13.32 -17.83 -11.62
N ALA A 172 -12.45 -18.48 -12.39
CA ALA A 172 -11.42 -17.81 -13.17
C ALA A 172 -12.00 -16.76 -14.13
N LEU A 173 -13.10 -17.08 -14.81
CA LEU A 173 -13.80 -16.13 -15.68
C LEU A 173 -14.44 -14.98 -14.88
N ALA A 174 -15.00 -15.25 -13.70
CA ALA A 174 -15.57 -14.23 -12.82
C ALA A 174 -14.50 -13.22 -12.38
N ILE A 175 -13.33 -13.70 -11.92
CA ILE A 175 -12.21 -12.83 -11.53
C ILE A 175 -11.71 -11.99 -12.71
N LYS A 176 -11.55 -12.58 -13.91
CA LYS A 176 -11.17 -11.82 -15.11
C LYS A 176 -12.19 -10.75 -15.47
N LYS A 177 -13.48 -11.08 -15.40
CA LYS A 177 -14.57 -10.12 -15.66
C LYS A 177 -14.58 -8.99 -14.64
N PHE A 178 -14.30 -9.27 -13.37
CA PHE A 178 -14.16 -8.27 -12.33
C PHE A 178 -13.00 -7.30 -12.61
N TYR A 179 -11.82 -7.79 -13.01
CA TYR A 179 -10.68 -6.92 -13.26
C TYR A 179 -10.73 -6.15 -14.58
N TYR A 180 -11.46 -6.65 -15.59
CA TYR A 180 -11.50 -6.06 -16.93
C TYR A 180 -11.82 -4.55 -16.98
N PRO A 181 -12.78 -4.01 -16.20
CA PRO A 181 -13.13 -2.59 -16.23
C PRO A 181 -12.06 -1.65 -15.67
N PHE A 182 -11.08 -2.17 -14.91
CA PHE A 182 -10.04 -1.35 -14.27
C PHE A 182 -8.85 -1.04 -15.16
N LYS A 183 -8.83 -1.55 -16.40
CA LYS A 183 -7.79 -1.26 -17.38
C LYS A 183 -7.87 0.20 -17.90
N PRO A 184 -6.80 0.73 -18.51
CA PRO A 184 -6.86 2.00 -19.22
C PRO A 184 -7.92 2.00 -20.34
N HIS A 185 -8.60 3.14 -20.53
CA HIS A 185 -9.72 3.28 -21.46
C HIS A 185 -9.30 4.05 -22.70
N SER A 186 -9.74 3.59 -23.87
CA SER A 186 -9.44 4.26 -25.15
C SER A 186 -10.49 5.33 -25.49
N SER A 187 -11.65 5.33 -24.83
CA SER A 187 -12.72 6.29 -25.06
C SER A 187 -13.56 6.58 -23.81
N THR A 188 -14.21 7.74 -23.78
CA THR A 188 -15.12 8.13 -22.68
C THR A 188 -16.31 7.19 -22.56
N LYS A 189 -16.82 6.64 -23.67
CA LYS A 189 -17.92 5.67 -23.65
C LYS A 189 -17.52 4.38 -22.94
N GLU A 190 -16.32 3.88 -23.24
CA GLU A 190 -15.77 2.70 -22.57
C GLU A 190 -15.59 2.97 -21.06
N PHE A 191 -15.02 4.13 -20.71
CA PHE A 191 -14.86 4.56 -19.32
C PHE A 191 -16.18 4.60 -18.54
N LEU A 192 -17.24 5.19 -19.09
CA LEU A 192 -18.55 5.24 -18.43
C LEU A 192 -19.14 3.84 -18.24
N PHE A 193 -18.98 2.96 -19.24
CA PHE A 193 -19.43 1.58 -19.13
C PHE A 193 -18.66 0.83 -18.03
N SER A 194 -17.35 1.01 -17.94
CA SER A 194 -16.52 0.43 -16.89
C SER A 194 -16.93 0.92 -15.49
N ILE A 195 -17.23 2.22 -15.33
CA ILE A 195 -17.73 2.74 -14.05
C ILE A 195 -19.01 2.01 -13.62
N LEU A 196 -19.96 1.80 -14.54
CA LEU A 196 -21.21 1.10 -14.24
C LEU A 196 -20.93 -0.36 -13.84
N GLN A 197 -20.00 -1.04 -14.52
CA GLN A 197 -19.62 -2.41 -14.18
C GLN A 197 -18.94 -2.51 -12.79
N ILE A 198 -18.07 -1.56 -12.46
CA ILE A 198 -17.40 -1.50 -11.15
C ILE A 198 -18.45 -1.24 -10.06
N PHE A 199 -19.37 -0.29 -10.28
CA PHE A 199 -20.43 0.00 -9.33
C PHE A 199 -21.35 -1.20 -9.12
N ASP A 200 -21.75 -1.87 -10.21
CA ASP A 200 -22.59 -3.07 -10.15
C ASP A 200 -21.91 -4.20 -9.37
N ALA A 201 -20.63 -4.48 -9.61
CA ALA A 201 -19.91 -5.52 -8.88
C ALA A 201 -19.72 -5.16 -7.39
N VAL A 202 -19.15 -3.98 -7.10
CA VAL A 202 -18.70 -3.62 -5.75
C VAL A 202 -19.83 -3.16 -4.84
N ILE A 203 -20.85 -2.49 -5.37
CA ILE A 203 -21.93 -1.87 -4.58
C ILE A 203 -23.22 -2.68 -4.63
N VAL A 204 -23.65 -3.09 -5.83
CA VAL A 204 -24.92 -3.82 -6.01
C VAL A 204 -24.76 -5.28 -5.60
N HIS A 205 -23.79 -5.99 -6.19
CA HIS A 205 -23.51 -7.40 -5.89
C HIS A 205 -22.63 -7.59 -4.66
N ARG A 206 -21.93 -6.53 -4.21
CA ARG A 206 -21.09 -6.52 -3.02
C ARG A 206 -19.91 -7.50 -3.11
N GLU A 207 -19.33 -7.61 -4.28
CA GLU A 207 -18.20 -8.50 -4.56
C GLU A 207 -16.96 -7.69 -4.88
N PHE A 208 -15.84 -8.04 -4.24
CA PHE A 208 -14.53 -7.54 -4.59
C PHE A 208 -13.52 -8.68 -4.55
N TYR A 209 -12.75 -8.86 -5.62
CA TYR A 209 -11.66 -9.83 -5.66
C TYR A 209 -10.34 -9.15 -5.28
N LEU A 210 -9.79 -9.56 -4.15
CA LEU A 210 -8.50 -9.09 -3.64
C LEU A 210 -7.41 -10.07 -4.03
N PHE A 211 -6.27 -9.55 -4.48
CA PHE A 211 -5.05 -10.31 -4.66
C PHE A 211 -4.06 -9.91 -3.58
N TYR A 212 -3.71 -10.84 -2.69
CA TYR A 212 -2.87 -10.56 -1.53
C TYR A 212 -1.94 -11.75 -1.29
N ASN A 213 -0.66 -11.51 -1.02
CA ASN A 213 0.36 -12.58 -0.86
C ASN A 213 0.40 -13.59 -2.04
N PHE A 214 0.17 -13.13 -3.26
CA PHE A 214 0.09 -13.99 -4.46
C PHE A 214 -1.10 -14.98 -4.49
N GLU A 215 -2.15 -14.68 -3.72
CA GLU A 215 -3.36 -15.48 -3.60
C GLU A 215 -4.62 -14.63 -3.82
N TYR A 216 -5.71 -15.27 -4.24
CA TYR A 216 -6.99 -14.64 -4.51
C TYR A 216 -7.96 -14.84 -3.36
N TRP A 217 -8.67 -13.78 -3.00
CA TRP A 217 -9.66 -13.73 -1.93
C TRP A 217 -10.93 -13.04 -2.42
N LEU A 218 -12.09 -13.54 -2.01
CA LEU A 218 -13.37 -12.87 -2.21
C LEU A 218 -13.71 -12.05 -0.97
N LEU A 219 -13.96 -10.76 -1.16
CA LEU A 219 -14.41 -9.86 -0.10
C LEU A 219 -15.92 -9.64 -0.25
N PRO A 220 -16.74 -10.07 0.73
CA PRO A 220 -18.16 -9.74 0.76
C PRO A 220 -18.32 -8.29 1.26
N MET A 221 -18.39 -7.35 0.32
CA MET A 221 -18.30 -5.91 0.61
C MET A 221 -19.46 -5.41 1.49
N LYS A 222 -19.14 -4.46 2.37
CA LYS A 222 -20.08 -3.83 3.30
C LYS A 222 -19.98 -2.31 3.20
N PHE A 223 -21.08 -1.61 3.40
CA PHE A 223 -21.06 -0.14 3.50
C PHE A 223 -20.09 0.31 4.61
N PRO A 224 -19.26 1.37 4.40
CA PRO A 224 -19.29 2.33 3.29
C PRO A 224 -18.53 1.90 2.02
N PHE A 225 -18.23 0.62 1.88
CA PHE A 225 -17.54 -0.03 0.75
C PHE A 225 -16.10 0.39 0.61
N ILE A 226 -15.86 1.64 0.21
CA ILE A 226 -14.54 2.23 0.02
C ILE A 226 -14.49 3.54 0.79
N LYS A 227 -13.45 3.77 1.59
CA LYS A 227 -13.22 5.06 2.24
C LYS A 227 -11.75 5.41 2.22
N ILE A 228 -11.45 6.65 1.88
CA ILE A 228 -10.11 7.21 1.99
C ILE A 228 -10.10 8.10 3.22
N THR A 229 -9.20 7.81 4.17
CA THR A 229 -9.07 8.60 5.40
C THR A 229 -7.66 9.18 5.52
N TYR A 230 -7.55 10.18 6.38
CA TYR A 230 -6.29 10.81 6.74
C TYR A 230 -6.24 10.87 8.26
N GLU A 231 -5.65 9.82 8.85
CA GLU A 231 -5.79 9.50 10.27
C GLU A 231 -4.44 9.57 10.98
N GLU A 232 -4.47 9.98 12.25
CA GLU A 232 -3.28 10.02 13.09
C GLU A 232 -2.75 8.61 13.35
N ILE A 233 -1.46 8.41 13.07
CA ILE A 233 -0.68 7.27 13.53
C ILE A 233 0.49 7.86 14.31
N PRO A 234 0.48 7.77 15.65
CA PRO A 234 1.51 8.41 16.47
C PRO A 234 2.90 7.86 16.19
N LEU A 235 3.91 8.74 16.24
CA LEU A 235 5.31 8.34 16.22
C LEU A 235 5.61 7.33 17.35
N PRO A 236 6.48 6.33 17.09
CA PRO A 236 6.78 5.30 18.07
C PRO A 236 7.47 5.88 19.30
N ASN A 237 7.09 5.37 20.48
CA ASN A 237 7.70 5.74 21.74
C ASN A 237 8.53 4.56 22.26
N ARG A 238 9.76 4.85 22.73
CA ARG A 238 10.73 3.86 23.23
C ARG A 238 10.16 2.90 24.29
N ASN A 239 9.16 3.34 25.04
CA ASN A 239 8.57 2.57 26.13
C ASN A 239 7.49 1.56 25.71
N LYS A 240 7.06 1.55 24.43
CA LYS A 240 6.01 0.64 23.93
C LYS A 240 6.53 -0.46 23.00
N THR A 241 7.82 -0.47 22.66
CA THR A 241 8.42 -1.47 21.76
C THR A 241 8.92 -2.73 22.47
N HIS A 242 8.79 -2.81 23.80
CA HIS A 242 9.16 -3.98 24.62
C HIS A 242 7.98 -4.59 25.40
N SER A 243 6.75 -4.18 25.11
CA SER A 243 5.52 -4.70 25.71
C SER A 243 4.75 -5.55 24.70
#